data_AF-A0A1Y1QQ65-F1
#
_entry.id   AF-A0A1Y1QQ65-F1
#
_cell.length_a   1.000
_cell.length_b   1.000
_cell.length_c   1.000
_cell.angle_alpha   90.00
_cell.angle_beta   90.00
_cell.angle_gamma   90.00
#
_symmetry.space_group_name_H-M   'P 1'
#
loop_
_entity.id
_entity.type
_entity.pdbx_description
1 polymer ?
#
loop_
_entity_poly.entity_id
_entity_poly.type
_entity_poly.pdbx_seq_one_letter_code
_entity_poly.pdbx_strand_id
1 'polypeptide(L)' 'MKIMLISGSHRMNSQSEKVAHYMAQSLLDNGQATATEVFSLAGNPLPLWDEGIWNGDAAWQALLNPLS' A
#
# COMPACT_ATOMS: atom_id res chain seq x y z
N MET A 1 14.14 11.85 -1.59
CA MET A 1 12.68 11.84 -1.36
C MET A 1 12.26 10.41 -1.02
N LYS A 2 11.34 10.22 -0.06
CA LYS A 2 10.76 8.90 0.22
C LYS A 2 9.52 8.69 -0.64
N ILE A 3 9.40 7.56 -1.33
CA ILE A 3 8.28 7.27 -2.25
C ILE A 3 7.64 5.95 -1.87
N MET A 4 6.34 5.97 -1.57
CA MET A 4 5.54 4.76 -1.38
C MET A 4 4.76 4.45 -2.67
N LEU A 5 4.80 3.20 -3.10
CA LEU A 5 4.05 2.69 -4.25
C LEU A 5 2.91 1.82 -3.73
N ILE A 6 1.68 2.18 -4.08
CA ILE A 6 0.49 1.40 -3.72
C ILE A 6 0.10 0.52 -4.92
N SER A 7 0.24 -0.80 -4.78
CA SER A 7 -0.24 -1.76 -5.77
C SER A 7 -1.74 -1.96 -5.60
N GLY A 8 -2.52 -1.34 -6.48
CA GLY A 8 -3.99 -1.35 -6.40
C GLY A 8 -4.67 -2.67 -6.75
N SER A 9 -3.94 -3.70 -7.17
CA SER A 9 -4.55 -5.00 -7.47
C SER A 9 -4.92 -5.72 -6.18
N HIS A 10 -6.18 -6.17 -6.08
CA HIS A 10 -6.67 -7.00 -4.97
C HIS A 10 -6.34 -8.49 -5.15
N ARG A 11 -5.83 -8.89 -6.32
CA ARG A 11 -5.53 -10.29 -6.64
C ARG A 11 -4.18 -10.69 -6.08
N MET A 12 -4.10 -11.85 -5.44
CA MET A 12 -2.82 -12.44 -5.05
C MET A 12 -1.95 -12.68 -6.30
N ASN A 13 -0.64 -12.46 -6.16
CA ASN A 13 0.35 -12.64 -7.24
C ASN A 13 0.06 -11.79 -8.50
N SER A 14 -0.37 -10.53 -8.31
CA SER A 14 -0.69 -9.65 -9.43
C SER A 14 0.55 -9.21 -10.22
N GLN A 15 0.42 -9.06 -11.54
CA GLN A 15 1.51 -8.47 -12.34
C GLN A 15 1.74 -6.99 -12.00
N SER A 16 0.70 -6.29 -11.53
CA SER A 16 0.82 -4.90 -11.05
C SER A 16 1.74 -4.79 -9.84
N GLU A 17 1.67 -5.73 -8.89
CA GLU A 17 2.56 -5.79 -7.73
C GLU A 17 4.00 -6.06 -8.15
N LYS A 18 4.22 -7.01 -9.07
CA LYS A 18 5.54 -7.25 -9.67
C LYS A 18 6.13 -5.97 -10.28
N VAL A 19 5.34 -5.22 -11.03
CA VAL A 19 5.76 -3.94 -11.62
C VAL A 19 6.03 -2.90 -10.54
N ALA A 20 5.21 -2.82 -9.49
CA ALA A 20 5.44 -1.90 -8.37
C ALA A 20 6.81 -2.15 -7.70
N HIS A 21 7.18 -3.42 -7.45
CA HIS A 21 8.51 -3.75 -6.92
C HIS A 21 9.64 -3.36 -7.88
N TYR A 22 9.47 -3.59 -9.18
CA TYR A 22 10.45 -3.18 -10.18
C TYR A 22 10.64 -1.66 -10.21
N MET A 23 9.56 -0.89 -10.13
CA MET A 23 9.60 0.57 -10.08
C MET A 23 10.26 1.06 -8.79
N ALA A 24 9.94 0.46 -7.63
CA ALA A 24 10.52 0.81 -6.34
C ALA A 24 12.05 0.67 -6.35
N GLN A 25 12.57 -0.41 -6.94
CA GLN A 25 14.01 -0.61 -7.10
C GLN A 25 14.61 0.38 -8.11
N SER A 26 13.94 0.56 -9.26
CA SER A 26 14.41 1.49 -10.30
C SER A 26 14.55 2.93 -9.79
N LEU A 27 13.64 3.38 -8.93
CA LEU A 27 13.69 4.70 -8.30
C LEU A 27 14.92 4.87 -7.39
N LEU A 28 15.32 3.82 -6.68
CA LEU A 28 16.54 3.83 -5.86
C LEU A 28 17.78 3.81 -6.74
N ASP A 29 17.84 2.90 -7.72
CA ASP A 29 19.00 2.69 -8.59
C ASP A 29 19.34 3.94 -9.42
N ASN A 30 18.33 4.72 -9.80
CA ASN A 30 18.51 5.96 -10.56
C ASN A 30 18.65 7.20 -9.66
N GLY A 31 18.75 7.04 -8.34
CA GLY A 31 18.91 8.15 -7.40
C GLY A 31 17.71 9.10 -7.30
N GLN A 32 16.53 8.66 -7.80
CA GLN A 32 15.29 9.44 -7.80
C GLN A 32 14.57 9.37 -6.44
N ALA A 33 14.83 8.32 -5.66
CA ALA A 33 14.34 8.15 -4.31
C ALA A 33 15.50 7.86 -3.34
N THR A 34 15.34 8.31 -2.10
CA THR A 34 16.25 7.99 -0.98
C THR A 34 15.75 6.81 -0.15
N ALA A 35 14.46 6.46 -0.30
CA ALA A 35 13.84 5.27 0.23
C ALA A 35 12.57 4.97 -0.56
N THR A 36 12.25 3.69 -0.75
CA THR A 36 11.01 3.25 -1.37
C THR A 36 10.32 2.17 -0.54
N GLU A 37 9.00 2.11 -0.66
CA GLU A 37 8.16 1.08 -0.03
C GLU A 37 7.05 0.66 -0.99
N VAL A 38 6.68 -0.62 -0.97
CA VAL A 38 5.56 -1.15 -1.76
C VAL A 38 4.47 -1.63 -0.81
N PHE A 39 3.30 -1.01 -0.89
CA PHE A 39 2.10 -1.42 -0.17
C PHE A 39 1.15 -2.15 -1.11
N SER A 40 0.89 -3.43 -0.84
CA SER A 40 0.03 -4.26 -1.69
C SER A 40 -1.40 -4.29 -1.16
N LEU A 41 -2.37 -3.93 -2.00
CA LEU A 41 -3.79 -4.10 -1.66
C LEU A 41 -4.27 -5.55 -1.80
N ALA A 42 -3.42 -6.45 -2.31
CA ALA A 42 -3.67 -7.88 -2.23
C ALA A 42 -3.53 -8.34 -0.78
N GLY A 43 -4.61 -8.84 -0.18
CA GLY A 43 -4.64 -9.20 1.24
C GLY A 43 -4.78 -8.03 2.22
N ASN A 44 -4.67 -6.78 1.74
CA ASN A 44 -4.90 -5.56 2.52
C ASN A 44 -5.95 -4.67 1.82
N PRO A 45 -7.20 -5.14 1.68
CA PRO A 45 -8.22 -4.35 1.00
C PRO A 45 -8.48 -3.07 1.78
N LEU A 46 -8.57 -1.95 1.05
CA LEU A 46 -9.06 -0.73 1.66
C LEU A 46 -10.55 -0.91 2.00
N PRO A 47 -10.98 -0.60 3.22
CA PRO A 47 -12.37 -0.69 3.60
C PRO A 47 -13.23 0.31 2.81
N LEU A 48 -14.48 -0.06 2.56
CA LEU A 48 -15.48 0.90 2.13
C LEU A 48 -15.80 1.82 3.32
N TRP A 49 -15.91 3.13 3.06
CA TRP A 49 -16.25 4.09 4.09
C TRP A 49 -17.63 3.84 4.69
N ASP A 50 -17.69 3.88 6.01
CA ASP A 50 -18.91 3.95 6.81
C ASP A 50 -18.71 4.90 8.01
N GLU A 51 -19.75 5.12 8.81
CA GLU A 51 -19.71 6.04 9.95
C GLU A 51 -18.78 5.58 11.09
N GLY A 52 -18.43 4.28 11.14
CA GLY A 52 -17.59 3.68 12.17
C GLY A 52 -16.17 4.24 12.23
N ILE A 53 -15.63 4.75 11.12
CA ILE A 53 -14.28 5.34 11.07
C ILE A 53 -14.12 6.53 12.01
N TRP A 54 -15.17 7.32 12.20
CA TRP A 54 -15.17 8.51 13.07
C TRP A 54 -15.44 8.17 14.53
N ASN A 55 -16.00 7.00 14.79
CA ASN A 55 -16.39 6.54 16.13
C ASN A 55 -15.30 5.70 16.81
N GLY A 56 -14.12 5.58 16.20
CA GLY A 56 -12.99 4.83 16.75
C GLY A 56 -13.24 3.32 16.81
N ASP A 57 -14.09 2.80 15.92
CA ASP A 57 -14.44 1.39 15.88
C ASP A 57 -13.19 0.49 15.73
N ALA A 58 -13.12 -0.58 16.53
CA ALA A 58 -12.00 -1.51 16.55
C ALA A 58 -11.80 -2.20 15.19
N ALA A 59 -12.88 -2.42 14.43
CA ALA A 59 -12.77 -2.95 13.08
C ALA A 59 -11.97 -2.02 12.16
N TRP A 60 -12.24 -0.71 12.23
CA TRP A 60 -11.53 0.32 11.46
C TRP A 60 -10.07 0.44 11.87
N GLN A 61 -9.77 0.36 13.17
CA GLN A 61 -8.38 0.35 13.66
C GLN A 61 -7.60 -0.87 13.14
N ALA A 62 -8.20 -2.06 13.18
CA ALA A 62 -7.57 -3.27 12.68
C ALA A 62 -7.34 -3.23 11.15
N LEU A 63 -8.30 -2.70 10.39
CA LEU A 63 -8.22 -2.53 8.94
C LEU A 63 -7.15 -1.51 8.51
N LEU A 64 -6.99 -0.42 9.26
CA LEU A 64 -6.03 0.65 8.94
C LEU A 64 -4.64 0.44 9.54
N ASN A 65 -4.47 -0.52 10.45
CA ASN A 65 -3.18 -0.83 11.09
C ASN A 65 -2.01 -1.03 10.09
N PRO A 66 -2.18 -1.67 8.92
CA PRO A 66 -1.10 -1.80 7.94
C PRO A 66 -0.59 -0.48 7.34
N LEU A 67 -1.35 0.62 7.50
CA LEU A 67 -1.03 1.96 6.97
C LEU A 67 -0.55 2.94 8.07
N SER A 68 -0.54 2.51 9.34
CA SER A 68 -0.36 3.37 10.52
C SER A 68 1.10 3.51 10.97
#